data_AF-A0A382TFE4-F1
#
_entry.id   AF-A0A382TFE4-F1
#
_cell.length_a   1.000
_cell.length_b   1.000
_cell.length_c   1.000
_cell.angle_alpha   90.00
_cell.angle_beta   90.00
_cell.angle_gamma   90.00
#
_symmetry.space_group_name_H-M   'P 1'
#
loop_
_entity.id
_entity.type
_entity.pdbx_description
1 polymer ?
#
loop_
_entity_poly.entity_id
_entity_poly.type
_entity_poly.pdbx_seq_one_letter_code
_entity_poly.pdbx_strand_id
1 'polypeptide(L)'
;GSDSTAGIFLLYEYPAGGTGATKHADGNHVVRAFPEGDFNVVQAAEIAEMQCPVRIEQYGLRDDSCGDGEYRGGCGMRRDVRILSDSASLSVLADHAVIPPFGVAGGYSGDANRFVVIRDGKTIQPSPVPGKVGDFALLKGDIVRMESSGGGGYGDPLARELARVQRDVFLGYIDTEHARRRYGVVIDLQGEVDSIATQAERKRLQKLRFTLPVQLANEDELDGSRRRIILSEGAAGRLGVSAGDLVELSISSGAAALRGWVQIAATDDVLRLGPLGLAALGANPGDQIELRTLKASS
;
A
#
# COMPACT_ATOMS: atom_id res chain seq x y z
N GLY A 1 -10.47 -3.51 28.08
CA GLY A 1 -10.66 -2.36 28.98
C GLY A 1 -11.66 -2.72 30.06
N SER A 2 -12.07 -1.74 30.86
CA SER A 2 -13.14 -1.93 31.85
C SER A 2 -14.09 -0.74 31.84
N ASP A 3 -15.37 -1.02 32.01
CA ASP A 3 -16.42 -0.03 32.06
C ASP A 3 -17.37 -0.31 33.23
N SER A 4 -17.91 0.76 33.81
CA SER A 4 -18.80 0.67 34.98
C SER A 4 -20.12 -0.05 34.69
N THR A 5 -20.57 -0.05 33.43
CA THR A 5 -21.83 -0.66 33.00
C THR A 5 -21.58 -1.98 32.27
N ALA A 6 -20.57 -2.05 31.41
CA ALA A 6 -20.28 -3.25 30.61
C ALA A 6 -19.30 -4.24 31.28
N GLY A 7 -18.68 -3.87 32.40
CA GLY A 7 -17.66 -4.70 33.05
C GLY A 7 -16.36 -4.75 32.25
N ILE A 8 -15.65 -5.88 32.31
CA ILE A 8 -14.42 -6.09 31.52
C ILE A 8 -14.81 -6.45 30.09
N PHE A 9 -14.22 -5.77 29.12
CA PHE A 9 -14.49 -6.00 27.70
C PHE A 9 -13.20 -6.13 26.89
N LEU A 10 -13.30 -6.86 25.78
CA LEU A 10 -12.27 -6.98 24.75
C LEU A 10 -12.95 -6.86 23.39
N LEU A 11 -12.66 -5.76 22.69
CA LEU A 11 -12.99 -5.66 21.27
C LEU A 11 -11.81 -6.21 20.48
N TYR A 12 -12.03 -7.34 19.80
CA TYR A 12 -11.02 -7.95 18.93
C TYR A 12 -11.39 -7.68 17.48
N GLU A 13 -10.52 -6.96 16.76
CA GLU A 13 -10.78 -6.54 15.39
C GLU A 13 -9.73 -7.12 14.45
N TYR A 14 -10.20 -7.61 13.31
CA TYR A 14 -9.34 -8.11 12.25
C TYR A 14 -9.77 -7.49 10.92
N PRO A 15 -9.21 -6.31 10.56
CA PRO A 15 -9.63 -5.60 9.37
C PRO A 15 -9.16 -6.33 8.11
N ALA A 16 -10.11 -6.84 7.33
CA ALA A 16 -9.85 -7.45 6.02
C ALA A 16 -9.15 -6.48 5.06
N GLY A 17 -8.17 -6.98 4.32
CA GLY A 17 -7.46 -6.23 3.27
C GLY A 17 -8.06 -6.46 1.88
N GLY A 18 -7.54 -5.71 0.91
CA GLY A 18 -7.79 -5.98 -0.51
C GLY A 18 -6.96 -7.15 -1.01
N THR A 19 -7.51 -7.97 -1.91
CA THR A 19 -6.72 -9.05 -2.53
C THR A 19 -5.84 -8.51 -3.65
N GLY A 20 -4.72 -9.17 -3.93
CA GLY A 20 -3.93 -8.86 -5.12
C GLY A 20 -4.74 -9.07 -6.41
N ALA A 21 -4.40 -8.30 -7.44
CA ALA A 21 -4.92 -8.51 -8.78
C ALA A 21 -4.39 -9.81 -9.38
N THR A 22 -5.08 -10.30 -10.41
CA THR A 22 -4.60 -11.42 -11.23
C THR A 22 -4.29 -10.93 -12.64
N LYS A 23 -3.70 -11.80 -13.46
CA LYS A 23 -3.48 -11.51 -14.90
C LYS A 23 -4.75 -11.29 -15.71
N HIS A 24 -5.93 -11.53 -15.13
CA HIS A 24 -7.21 -11.53 -15.84
C HIS A 24 -8.29 -10.67 -15.18
N ALA A 25 -8.07 -10.20 -13.95
CA ALA A 25 -9.10 -9.54 -13.15
C ALA A 25 -8.53 -8.70 -12.03
N ASP A 26 -9.26 -7.64 -11.69
CA ASP A 26 -9.01 -6.81 -10.51
C ASP A 26 -9.13 -7.64 -9.22
N GLY A 27 -8.39 -7.22 -8.20
CA GLY A 27 -8.49 -7.78 -6.86
C GLY A 27 -9.82 -7.41 -6.19
N ASN A 28 -10.33 -8.30 -5.34
CA ASN A 28 -11.55 -8.05 -4.61
C ASN A 28 -11.29 -7.13 -3.40
N HIS A 29 -12.21 -6.20 -3.17
CA HIS A 29 -12.14 -5.29 -2.02
C HIS A 29 -12.53 -6.01 -0.74
N VAL A 30 -11.71 -5.91 0.32
CA VAL A 30 -12.11 -6.21 1.70
C VAL A 30 -12.78 -7.59 1.85
N VAL A 31 -12.31 -8.61 1.14
CA VAL A 31 -12.98 -9.92 1.12
C VAL A 31 -12.40 -10.88 2.15
N ARG A 32 -11.08 -10.84 2.43
CA ARG A 32 -10.44 -11.92 3.18
C ARG A 32 -9.21 -11.51 3.96
N ALA A 33 -9.06 -12.11 5.14
CA ALA A 33 -7.78 -12.35 5.75
C ALA A 33 -7.28 -13.74 5.32
N PHE A 34 -6.17 -13.80 4.58
CA PHE A 34 -5.67 -15.06 4.02
C PHE A 34 -5.30 -16.17 5.04
N PRO A 35 -4.89 -15.88 6.30
CA PRO A 35 -4.49 -16.92 7.24
C PRO A 35 -5.59 -17.59 8.08
N GLU A 36 -6.81 -17.03 8.21
CA GLU A 36 -7.79 -17.55 9.19
C GLU A 36 -8.99 -18.37 8.62
N GLY A 37 -9.02 -18.69 7.32
CA GLY A 37 -10.10 -19.48 6.70
C GLY A 37 -11.27 -18.65 6.14
N ASP A 38 -12.39 -19.29 5.80
CA ASP A 38 -13.56 -18.67 5.13
C ASP A 38 -14.47 -17.83 6.08
N PHE A 39 -13.93 -17.33 7.20
CA PHE A 39 -14.73 -16.58 8.17
C PHE A 39 -14.82 -15.08 7.83
N ASN A 40 -16.02 -14.53 7.97
CA ASN A 40 -16.22 -13.08 7.98
C ASN A 40 -15.61 -12.52 9.27
N VAL A 41 -14.43 -11.90 9.15
CA VAL A 41 -13.65 -11.39 10.29
C VAL A 41 -14.08 -9.99 10.75
N VAL A 42 -14.89 -9.28 9.95
CA VAL A 42 -15.29 -7.90 10.26
C VAL A 42 -16.64 -7.90 10.98
N GLN A 43 -16.60 -7.62 12.28
CA GLN A 43 -17.78 -7.59 13.14
C GLN A 43 -18.72 -6.44 12.76
N ALA A 44 -20.02 -6.73 12.69
CA ALA A 44 -21.06 -5.73 12.47
C ALA A 44 -21.00 -4.63 13.54
N ALA A 45 -21.15 -3.37 13.10
CA ALA A 45 -21.05 -2.21 13.99
C ALA A 45 -22.02 -2.32 15.18
N GLU A 46 -23.27 -2.68 14.92
CA GLU A 46 -24.32 -2.85 15.94
C GLU A 46 -23.92 -3.85 17.02
N ILE A 47 -23.29 -4.97 16.65
CA ILE A 47 -22.84 -5.99 17.60
C ILE A 47 -21.66 -5.49 18.41
N ALA A 48 -20.71 -4.79 17.78
CA ALA A 48 -19.56 -4.19 18.50
C ALA A 48 -20.02 -3.14 19.52
N GLU A 49 -20.95 -2.27 19.14
CA GLU A 49 -21.50 -1.22 20.01
C GLU A 49 -22.40 -1.78 21.12
N MET A 50 -23.07 -2.91 20.88
CA MET A 50 -23.87 -3.59 21.89
C MET A 50 -23.01 -4.31 22.94
N GLN A 51 -21.88 -4.89 22.52
CA GLN A 51 -21.03 -5.70 23.39
C GLN A 51 -19.93 -4.91 24.09
N CYS A 52 -19.47 -3.82 23.50
CA CYS A 52 -18.35 -3.03 24.00
C CYS A 52 -18.73 -1.53 24.09
N PRO A 53 -18.18 -0.80 25.07
CA PRO A 53 -18.38 0.66 25.22
C PRO A 53 -17.57 1.44 24.16
N VAL A 54 -17.96 1.27 22.90
CA VAL A 54 -17.34 1.88 21.73
C VAL A 54 -18.42 2.40 20.78
N ARG A 55 -18.03 3.22 19.80
CA ARG A 55 -18.87 3.60 18.66
C ARG A 55 -18.10 3.49 17.37
N ILE A 56 -18.69 2.89 16.35
CA ILE A 56 -18.10 2.82 15.02
C ILE A 56 -18.51 4.07 14.25
N GLU A 57 -17.56 4.98 14.02
CA GLU A 57 -17.84 6.25 13.33
C GLU A 57 -17.66 6.18 11.81
N GLN A 58 -16.77 5.30 11.37
CA GLN A 58 -16.53 5.03 9.96
C GLN A 58 -16.38 3.53 9.76
N TYR A 59 -17.02 3.02 8.71
CA TYR A 59 -16.79 1.68 8.22
C TYR A 59 -17.02 1.66 6.71
N GLY A 60 -15.93 1.60 5.95
CA GLY A 60 -16.00 1.64 4.49
C GLY A 60 -14.70 1.23 3.82
N LEU A 61 -14.69 1.31 2.49
CA LEU A 61 -13.46 1.14 1.73
C LEU A 61 -12.48 2.26 2.06
N ARG A 62 -11.19 1.93 1.99
CA ARG A 62 -10.12 2.91 2.03
C ARG A 62 -9.82 3.33 0.60
N ASP A 63 -10.22 4.55 0.27
CA ASP A 63 -9.98 5.16 -1.05
C ASP A 63 -8.48 5.19 -1.35
N ASP A 64 -8.13 5.10 -2.64
CA ASP A 64 -6.74 5.14 -3.16
C ASP A 64 -5.76 4.11 -2.57
N SER A 65 -6.25 3.10 -1.85
CA SER A 65 -5.38 2.11 -1.18
C SER A 65 -4.98 0.92 -2.05
N CYS A 66 -5.65 0.72 -3.19
CA CYS A 66 -5.36 -0.40 -4.09
C CYS A 66 -4.07 -0.17 -4.88
N GLY A 67 -3.32 -1.24 -5.14
CA GLY A 67 -2.18 -1.19 -6.03
C GLY A 67 -2.60 -1.01 -7.47
N ASP A 68 -2.03 -0.02 -8.13
CA ASP A 68 -2.32 0.31 -9.53
C ASP A 68 -1.78 -0.75 -10.49
N GLY A 69 -2.51 -1.06 -11.55
CA GLY A 69 -2.06 -1.99 -12.60
C GLY A 69 -3.02 -1.99 -13.77
N GLU A 70 -2.69 -2.74 -14.83
CA GLU A 70 -3.68 -3.09 -15.87
C GLU A 70 -4.94 -3.65 -15.20
N TYR A 71 -4.71 -4.54 -14.23
CA TYR A 71 -5.69 -4.93 -13.22
C TYR A 71 -5.27 -4.37 -11.86
N ARG A 72 -6.15 -3.62 -11.21
CA ARG A 72 -5.86 -3.04 -9.89
C ARG A 72 -6.04 -4.07 -8.79
N GLY A 73 -5.33 -3.92 -7.69
CA GLY A 73 -5.65 -4.66 -6.48
C GLY A 73 -7.01 -4.28 -5.89
N GLY A 74 -7.45 -5.03 -4.89
CA GLY A 74 -8.58 -4.63 -4.06
C GLY A 74 -8.22 -3.47 -3.14
N CYS A 75 -9.17 -2.61 -2.83
CA CYS A 75 -9.00 -1.60 -1.77
C CYS A 75 -8.99 -2.28 -0.40
N GLY A 76 -8.24 -1.70 0.53
CA GLY A 76 -8.37 -1.97 1.95
C GLY A 76 -9.65 -1.35 2.53
N MET A 77 -9.78 -1.42 3.84
CA MET A 77 -10.86 -0.81 4.61
C MET A 77 -10.33 0.30 5.50
N ARG A 78 -11.22 1.22 5.85
CA ARG A 78 -11.04 2.12 6.97
C ARG A 78 -12.14 1.89 8.00
N ARG A 79 -11.73 1.75 9.26
CA ARG A 79 -12.63 1.62 10.40
C ARG A 79 -12.19 2.52 11.54
N ASP A 80 -13.04 3.47 11.91
CA ASP A 80 -12.79 4.43 12.98
C ASP A 80 -13.65 4.04 14.20
N VAL A 81 -12.99 3.71 15.32
CA VAL A 81 -13.64 3.24 16.56
C VAL A 81 -13.44 4.27 17.66
N ARG A 82 -14.50 4.98 18.04
CA ARG A 82 -14.49 5.88 19.18
C ARG A 82 -14.61 5.10 20.49
N ILE A 83 -13.73 5.41 21.44
CA ILE A 83 -13.75 4.84 22.79
C ILE A 83 -14.73 5.61 23.67
N LEU A 84 -15.66 4.92 24.33
CA LEU A 84 -16.64 5.52 25.25
C LEU A 84 -16.35 5.18 26.72
N SER A 85 -15.53 4.16 26.96
CA SER A 85 -15.07 3.76 28.29
C SER A 85 -14.01 4.71 28.85
N ASP A 86 -13.99 4.88 30.17
CA ASP A 86 -12.99 5.67 30.88
C ASP A 86 -11.63 4.93 31.02
N SER A 87 -11.56 3.62 30.70
CA SER A 87 -10.36 2.79 30.81
C SER A 87 -10.25 1.77 29.68
N ALA A 88 -9.36 2.06 28.71
CA ALA A 88 -9.05 1.16 27.61
C ALA A 88 -7.58 1.27 27.19
N SER A 89 -7.07 0.23 26.55
CA SER A 89 -5.77 0.25 25.90
C SER A 89 -5.84 -0.44 24.54
N LEU A 90 -4.92 -0.05 23.65
CA LEU A 90 -4.77 -0.58 22.30
C LEU A 90 -3.54 -1.48 22.24
N SER A 91 -3.72 -2.70 21.73
CA SER A 91 -2.64 -3.55 21.27
C SER A 91 -2.86 -3.91 19.81
N VAL A 92 -1.81 -3.87 19.00
CA VAL A 92 -1.85 -4.16 17.57
C VAL A 92 -0.72 -5.10 17.23
N LEU A 93 -1.07 -6.19 16.54
CA LEU A 93 -0.12 -7.07 15.89
C LEU A 93 -0.52 -7.20 14.42
N ALA A 94 0.18 -6.48 13.55
CA ALA A 94 -0.04 -6.50 12.12
C ALA A 94 1.30 -6.53 11.38
N ASP A 95 1.32 -7.19 10.22
CA ASP A 95 2.40 -7.07 9.25
C ASP A 95 2.00 -6.09 8.14
N HIS A 96 2.84 -5.92 7.13
CA HIS A 96 2.61 -4.99 6.01
C HIS A 96 2.38 -3.52 6.38
N ALA A 97 2.78 -3.10 7.57
CA ALA A 97 2.73 -1.70 8.01
C ALA A 97 3.98 -0.89 7.63
N VAL A 98 5.09 -1.59 7.33
CA VAL A 98 6.35 -0.99 6.84
C VAL A 98 6.58 -1.35 5.38
N ILE A 99 6.42 -2.64 5.04
CA ILE A 99 6.58 -3.16 3.67
C ILE A 99 5.19 -3.57 3.16
N PRO A 100 4.53 -2.75 2.33
CA PRO A 100 3.16 -3.00 1.88
C PRO A 100 3.02 -4.25 0.97
N PRO A 101 1.82 -4.66 0.56
CA PRO A 101 1.66 -5.73 -0.44
C PRO A 101 2.20 -5.30 -1.81
N PHE A 102 3.03 -6.13 -2.46
CA PHE A 102 3.66 -5.81 -3.75
C PHE A 102 2.76 -6.06 -4.95
N GLY A 103 2.99 -5.28 -6.01
CA GLY A 103 2.45 -5.56 -7.34
C GLY A 103 3.34 -6.52 -8.13
N VAL A 104 2.79 -7.03 -9.23
CA VAL A 104 3.45 -8.02 -10.10
C VAL A 104 3.41 -7.60 -11.56
N ALA A 105 4.40 -8.01 -12.34
CA ALA A 105 4.49 -7.73 -13.79
C ALA A 105 4.33 -6.23 -14.14
N GLY A 106 4.96 -5.35 -13.36
CA GLY A 106 4.85 -3.90 -13.54
C GLY A 106 3.73 -3.23 -12.72
N GLY A 107 2.87 -4.01 -12.05
CA GLY A 107 1.88 -3.47 -11.10
C GLY A 107 2.52 -2.78 -9.91
N TYR A 108 1.80 -1.85 -9.31
CA TYR A 108 2.22 -1.07 -8.15
C TYR A 108 1.76 -1.73 -6.85
N SER A 109 2.46 -1.40 -5.78
CA SER A 109 2.10 -1.75 -4.41
C SER A 109 0.73 -1.18 -4.04
N GLY A 110 -0.04 -1.95 -3.26
CA GLY A 110 -1.12 -1.37 -2.47
C GLY A 110 -0.56 -0.56 -1.30
N ASP A 111 -1.43 0.15 -0.60
CA ASP A 111 -1.06 0.88 0.61
C ASP A 111 -0.74 -0.05 1.78
N ALA A 112 0.08 0.43 2.71
CA ALA A 112 0.44 -0.29 3.93
C ALA A 112 -0.70 -0.30 4.96
N ASN A 113 -0.68 -1.29 5.86
CA ASN A 113 -1.50 -1.25 7.06
C ASN A 113 -1.13 -0.04 7.93
N ARG A 114 -2.12 0.70 8.43
CA ARG A 114 -1.91 1.88 9.26
C ARG A 114 -2.87 1.90 10.43
N PHE A 115 -2.31 2.19 11.61
CA PHE A 115 -3.03 2.21 12.88
C PHE A 115 -2.63 3.47 13.63
N VAL A 116 -3.59 4.37 13.85
CA VAL A 116 -3.35 5.64 14.53
C VAL A 116 -4.45 5.93 15.54
N VAL A 117 -4.14 6.76 16.53
CA VAL A 117 -5.11 7.25 17.51
C VAL A 117 -5.36 8.73 17.25
N ILE A 118 -6.61 9.14 17.14
CA ILE A 118 -7.00 10.54 17.00
C ILE A 118 -7.50 11.02 18.36
N ARG A 119 -6.79 11.98 18.94
CA ARG A 119 -7.09 12.60 20.24
C ARG A 119 -7.15 14.10 20.07
N ASP A 120 -8.28 14.71 20.40
CA ASP A 120 -8.52 16.15 20.25
C ASP A 120 -8.18 16.69 18.85
N GLY A 121 -8.55 15.92 17.82
CA GLY A 121 -8.27 16.22 16.41
C GLY A 121 -6.82 16.00 15.96
N LYS A 122 -5.91 15.59 16.86
CA LYS A 122 -4.51 15.29 16.54
C LYS A 122 -4.32 13.80 16.30
N THR A 123 -3.61 13.47 15.22
CA THR A 123 -3.21 12.09 14.94
C THR A 123 -1.97 11.73 15.75
N ILE A 124 -2.02 10.61 16.46
CA ILE A 124 -0.96 10.06 17.29
C ILE A 124 -0.57 8.71 16.72
N GLN A 125 0.72 8.54 16.47
CA GLN A 125 1.32 7.26 16.13
C GLN A 125 1.60 6.49 17.43
N PRO A 126 0.88 5.39 17.73
CA PRO A 126 0.94 4.73 19.05
C PRO A 126 2.23 3.92 19.28
N SER A 127 3.04 3.70 18.25
CA SER A 127 4.31 2.97 18.33
C SER A 127 5.31 3.46 17.28
N PRO A 128 6.62 3.53 17.59
CA PRO A 128 7.66 3.81 16.61
C PRO A 128 7.84 2.68 15.58
N VAL A 129 7.26 1.50 15.83
CA VAL A 129 7.22 0.38 14.88
C VAL A 129 5.79 0.24 14.36
N PRO A 130 5.51 0.68 13.12
CA PRO A 130 4.18 0.55 12.53
C PRO A 130 3.66 -0.89 12.62
N GLY A 131 2.40 -1.05 13.03
CA GLY A 131 1.74 -2.35 13.16
C GLY A 131 2.13 -3.17 14.40
N LYS A 132 3.04 -2.70 15.27
CA LYS A 132 3.39 -3.36 16.53
C LYS A 132 3.14 -2.40 17.70
N VAL A 133 2.00 -2.53 18.36
CA VAL A 133 1.60 -1.68 19.50
C VAL A 133 1.30 -2.58 20.69
N GLY A 134 1.85 -2.26 21.85
CA GLY A 134 1.56 -2.96 23.10
C GLY A 134 1.01 -1.99 24.13
N ASP A 135 -0.19 -2.28 24.64
CA ASP A 135 -0.83 -1.60 25.77
C ASP A 135 -0.82 -0.06 25.72
N PHE A 136 -1.04 0.51 24.53
CA PHE A 136 -1.12 1.96 24.38
C PHE A 136 -2.38 2.50 25.06
N ALA A 137 -2.24 3.35 26.06
CA ALA A 137 -3.37 3.89 26.83
C ALA A 137 -4.31 4.76 25.96
N LEU A 138 -5.58 4.39 25.94
CA LEU A 138 -6.65 5.13 25.28
C LEU A 138 -7.44 5.92 26.31
N LEU A 139 -7.88 7.11 25.91
CA LEU A 139 -8.78 7.96 26.68
C LEU A 139 -10.18 7.89 26.09
N LYS A 140 -11.18 8.14 26.93
CA LYS A 140 -12.55 8.36 26.47
C LYS A 140 -12.59 9.48 25.44
N GLY A 141 -13.25 9.21 24.33
CA GLY A 141 -13.35 10.12 23.19
C GLY A 141 -12.27 9.94 22.14
N ASP A 142 -11.17 9.22 22.42
CA ASP A 142 -10.19 8.85 21.39
C ASP A 142 -10.85 8.06 20.27
N ILE A 143 -10.33 8.22 19.05
CA ILE A 143 -10.70 7.40 17.91
C ILE A 143 -9.52 6.53 17.51
N VAL A 144 -9.67 5.22 17.57
CA VAL A 144 -8.72 4.29 16.97
C VAL A 144 -9.08 4.14 15.49
N ARG A 145 -8.21 4.62 14.61
CA ARG A 145 -8.34 4.44 13.16
C ARG A 145 -7.52 3.24 12.71
N MET A 146 -8.21 2.29 12.10
CA MET A 146 -7.63 1.11 11.48
C MET A 146 -7.79 1.21 9.97
N GLU A 147 -6.68 1.24 9.26
CA GLU A 147 -6.62 1.31 7.81
C GLU A 147 -5.88 0.07 7.32
N SER A 148 -6.63 -0.88 6.73
CA SER A 148 -6.00 -2.08 6.19
C SER A 148 -5.32 -1.79 4.85
N SER A 149 -4.38 -2.67 4.51
CA SER A 149 -3.66 -2.62 3.25
C SER A 149 -4.57 -2.96 2.07
N GLY A 150 -4.35 -2.27 0.95
CA GLY A 150 -4.88 -2.74 -0.33
C GLY A 150 -4.02 -3.85 -0.92
N GLY A 151 -4.56 -4.55 -1.90
CA GLY A 151 -3.80 -5.57 -2.65
C GLY A 151 -2.90 -4.93 -3.69
N GLY A 152 -1.82 -5.63 -4.09
CA GLY A 152 -0.98 -5.19 -5.19
C GLY A 152 -1.65 -5.33 -6.56
N GLY A 153 -1.30 -4.45 -7.49
CA GLY A 153 -1.76 -4.47 -8.87
C GLY A 153 -1.04 -5.49 -9.74
N TYR A 154 -1.60 -5.77 -10.92
CA TYR A 154 -1.01 -6.61 -11.96
C TYR A 154 -0.86 -5.79 -13.24
N GLY A 155 0.30 -5.88 -13.90
CA GLY A 155 0.51 -5.26 -15.20
C GLY A 155 0.75 -3.76 -15.11
N ASP A 156 1.07 -3.16 -16.26
CA ASP A 156 1.31 -1.72 -16.37
C ASP A 156 -0.01 -0.92 -16.21
N PRO A 157 -0.13 0.02 -15.25
CA PRO A 157 -1.32 0.87 -15.13
C PRO A 157 -1.68 1.63 -16.42
N LEU A 158 -0.70 2.00 -17.24
CA LEU A 158 -0.96 2.70 -18.51
C LEU A 158 -1.64 1.80 -19.55
N ALA A 159 -1.66 0.48 -19.33
CA ALA A 159 -2.38 -0.50 -20.15
C ALA A 159 -3.84 -0.70 -19.70
N ARG A 160 -4.25 -0.20 -18.52
CA ARG A 160 -5.63 -0.34 -18.02
C ARG A 160 -6.64 0.27 -19.00
N GLU A 161 -7.74 -0.44 -19.20
CA GLU A 161 -8.85 0.00 -20.05
C GLU A 161 -9.48 1.30 -19.52
N LEU A 162 -9.74 2.26 -20.41
CA LEU A 162 -10.26 3.59 -20.04
C LEU A 162 -11.60 3.51 -19.31
N ALA A 163 -12.52 2.64 -19.79
CA ALA A 163 -13.82 2.43 -19.18
C ALA A 163 -13.73 1.88 -17.74
N ARG A 164 -12.69 1.10 -17.44
CA ARG A 164 -12.46 0.60 -16.08
C ARG A 164 -11.97 1.70 -15.15
N VAL A 165 -11.07 2.55 -15.63
CA VAL A 165 -10.61 3.73 -14.85
C VAL A 165 -11.77 4.68 -14.59
N GLN A 166 -12.58 4.97 -15.61
CA GLN A 166 -13.79 5.78 -15.47
C GLN A 166 -14.76 5.19 -14.44
N ARG A 167 -14.98 3.87 -14.49
CA ARG A 167 -15.80 3.15 -13.51
C ARG A 167 -15.22 3.24 -12.09
N ASP A 168 -13.90 3.09 -11.93
CA ASP A 168 -13.26 3.18 -10.61
C ASP A 168 -13.42 4.58 -10.00
N VAL A 169 -13.35 5.64 -10.82
CA VAL A 169 -13.63 7.02 -10.40
C VAL A 169 -15.09 7.22 -10.05
N PHE A 170 -16.01 6.72 -10.90
CA PHE A 170 -17.45 6.80 -10.65
C PHE A 170 -17.86 6.09 -9.35
N LEU A 171 -17.23 4.95 -9.04
CA LEU A 171 -17.48 4.18 -7.81
C LEU A 171 -16.74 4.75 -6.59
N GLY A 172 -15.90 5.78 -6.76
CA GLY A 172 -15.15 6.41 -5.67
C GLY A 172 -14.00 5.56 -5.12
N TYR A 173 -13.51 4.57 -5.88
CA TYR A 173 -12.33 3.80 -5.45
C TYR A 173 -11.05 4.60 -5.57
N ILE A 174 -11.00 5.48 -6.57
CA ILE A 174 -9.94 6.44 -6.83
C ILE A 174 -10.56 7.78 -7.23
N ASP A 175 -9.82 8.87 -7.07
CA ASP A 175 -10.25 10.17 -7.57
C ASP A 175 -9.70 10.47 -8.99
N THR A 176 -10.10 11.62 -9.55
CA THR A 176 -9.63 12.07 -10.88
C THR A 176 -8.14 12.42 -10.91
N GLU A 177 -7.56 12.84 -9.78
CA GLU A 177 -6.12 13.17 -9.69
C GLU A 177 -5.28 11.90 -9.74
N HIS A 178 -5.69 10.88 -9.00
CA HIS A 178 -5.11 9.55 -9.00
C HIS A 178 -5.26 8.88 -10.37
N ALA A 179 -6.44 8.94 -10.99
CA ALA A 179 -6.68 8.47 -12.35
C ALA A 179 -5.66 9.05 -13.36
N ARG A 180 -5.44 10.37 -13.29
CA ARG A 180 -4.47 11.06 -14.13
C ARG A 180 -3.03 10.67 -13.80
N ARG A 181 -2.66 10.65 -12.52
CA ARG A 181 -1.29 10.42 -12.05
C ARG A 181 -0.80 8.99 -12.28
N ARG A 182 -1.68 8.00 -12.13
CA ARG A 182 -1.32 6.57 -12.17
C ARG A 182 -1.65 5.90 -13.50
N TYR A 183 -2.85 6.15 -14.02
CA TYR A 183 -3.33 5.51 -15.25
C TYR A 183 -3.18 6.40 -16.50
N GLY A 184 -2.80 7.66 -16.31
CA GLY A 184 -2.72 8.66 -17.37
C GLY A 184 -4.08 9.03 -17.95
N VAL A 185 -5.18 8.74 -17.26
CA VAL A 185 -6.54 8.97 -17.76
C VAL A 185 -7.03 10.32 -17.23
N VAL A 186 -7.43 11.19 -18.15
CA VAL A 186 -7.98 12.50 -17.83
C VAL A 186 -9.50 12.42 -17.95
N ILE A 187 -10.18 12.72 -16.84
CA ILE A 187 -11.64 12.71 -16.74
C ILE A 187 -12.10 14.15 -16.47
N ASP A 188 -13.09 14.61 -17.22
CA ASP A 188 -13.65 15.95 -17.06
C ASP A 188 -14.65 16.03 -15.88
N LEU A 189 -15.22 17.22 -15.67
CA LEU A 189 -16.18 17.46 -14.59
C LEU A 189 -17.53 16.76 -14.80
N GLN A 190 -17.79 16.25 -16.00
CA GLN A 190 -18.99 15.49 -16.34
C GLN A 190 -18.78 13.98 -16.13
N GLY A 191 -17.55 13.56 -15.79
CA GLY A 191 -17.19 12.16 -15.59
C GLY A 191 -16.79 11.45 -16.89
N GLU A 192 -16.56 12.19 -17.98
CA GLU A 192 -16.21 11.64 -19.29
C GLU A 192 -14.70 11.66 -19.54
N VAL A 193 -14.21 10.66 -20.28
CA VAL A 193 -12.78 10.51 -20.57
C VAL A 193 -12.38 11.41 -21.74
N ASP A 194 -11.46 12.35 -21.50
CA ASP A 194 -10.79 13.09 -22.56
C ASP A 194 -9.71 12.21 -23.20
N SER A 195 -10.01 11.67 -24.37
CA SER A 195 -9.13 10.77 -25.11
C SER A 195 -7.83 11.45 -25.58
N ILE A 196 -7.86 12.74 -25.92
CA ILE A 196 -6.68 13.46 -26.42
C ILE A 196 -5.74 13.74 -25.26
N ALA A 197 -6.27 14.30 -24.17
CA ALA A 197 -5.51 14.58 -22.97
C ALA A 197 -4.95 13.29 -22.35
N THR A 198 -5.74 12.20 -22.34
CA THR A 198 -5.30 10.87 -21.88
C THR A 198 -4.11 10.34 -22.67
N GLN A 199 -4.13 10.43 -24.01
CA GLN A 199 -3.00 10.00 -24.83
C GLN A 199 -1.73 10.83 -24.56
N ALA A 200 -1.88 12.15 -24.40
CA ALA A 200 -0.77 13.02 -24.07
C ALA A 200 -0.20 12.70 -22.69
N GLU A 201 -1.06 12.46 -21.70
CA GLU A 201 -0.66 12.16 -20.33
C GLU A 201 0.02 10.79 -20.20
N ARG A 202 -0.51 9.74 -20.84
CA ARG A 202 0.17 8.43 -20.89
C ARG A 202 1.55 8.52 -21.52
N LYS A 203 1.72 9.27 -22.62
CA LYS A 203 3.04 9.53 -23.22
C LYS A 203 3.97 10.29 -22.28
N ARG A 204 3.44 11.26 -21.51
CA ARG A 204 4.20 12.01 -20.52
C ARG A 204 4.68 11.09 -19.38
N LEU A 205 3.79 10.28 -18.81
CA LEU A 205 4.10 9.35 -17.73
C LEU A 205 5.11 8.28 -18.17
N GLN A 206 4.98 7.75 -19.38
CA GLN A 206 5.95 6.79 -19.92
C GLN A 206 7.37 7.38 -19.99
N LYS A 207 7.51 8.65 -20.39
CA LYS A 207 8.81 9.36 -20.42
C LYS A 207 9.38 9.69 -19.05
N LEU A 208 8.53 9.72 -18.01
CA LEU A 208 8.94 10.01 -16.64
C LEU A 208 9.38 8.76 -15.86
N ARG A 209 9.24 7.57 -16.45
CA ARG A 209 9.73 6.34 -15.83
C ARG A 209 11.24 6.45 -15.60
N PHE A 210 11.63 6.25 -14.35
CA PHE A 210 13.02 6.20 -13.98
C PHE A 210 13.49 4.75 -14.07
N THR A 211 14.34 4.46 -15.05
CA THR A 211 14.87 3.12 -15.28
C THR A 211 16.38 3.13 -15.23
N LEU A 212 16.97 2.04 -14.73
CA LEU A 212 18.41 1.78 -14.79
C LEU A 212 18.65 0.39 -15.39
N PRO A 213 19.74 0.20 -16.16
CA PRO A 213 20.16 -1.13 -16.58
C PRO A 213 20.57 -1.97 -15.37
N VAL A 214 20.30 -3.27 -15.40
CA VAL A 214 20.75 -4.22 -14.37
C VAL A 214 21.92 -5.07 -14.86
N GLN A 215 22.87 -5.37 -13.98
CA GLN A 215 23.98 -6.30 -14.20
C GLN A 215 24.02 -7.37 -13.12
N LEU A 216 24.58 -8.52 -13.47
CA LEU A 216 24.81 -9.62 -12.54
C LEU A 216 25.98 -9.28 -11.60
N ALA A 217 25.72 -9.33 -10.31
CA ALA A 217 26.73 -9.38 -9.26
C ALA A 217 26.98 -10.83 -8.81
N ASN A 218 28.09 -11.06 -8.09
CA ASN A 218 28.40 -12.37 -7.54
C ASN A 218 27.34 -12.81 -6.51
N GLU A 219 26.89 -11.87 -5.67
CA GLU A 219 25.89 -12.09 -4.63
C GLU A 219 24.95 -10.90 -4.51
N ASP A 220 23.84 -11.11 -3.79
CA ASP A 220 22.91 -10.04 -3.45
C ASP A 220 23.41 -9.28 -2.24
N GLU A 221 23.35 -7.95 -2.30
CA GLU A 221 23.75 -7.08 -1.19
C GLU A 221 22.71 -7.15 -0.07
N LEU A 222 23.08 -7.80 1.04
CA LEU A 222 22.22 -7.99 2.21
C LEU A 222 22.89 -7.46 3.49
N ASP A 223 22.07 -6.90 4.38
CA ASP A 223 22.42 -6.53 5.75
C ASP A 223 21.48 -7.27 6.71
N GLY A 224 21.93 -8.44 7.18
CA GLY A 224 21.06 -9.43 7.80
C GLY A 224 19.98 -9.90 6.82
N SER A 225 18.72 -9.66 7.13
CA SER A 225 17.58 -9.95 6.24
C SER A 225 17.21 -8.80 5.30
N ARG A 226 17.86 -7.64 5.42
CA ARG A 226 17.53 -6.44 4.64
C ARG A 226 18.32 -6.39 3.34
N ARG A 227 17.63 -6.38 2.21
CA ARG A 227 18.27 -6.16 0.91
C ARG A 227 18.67 -4.70 0.73
N ARG A 228 19.91 -4.44 0.33
CA ARG A 228 20.38 -3.10 -0.02
C ARG A 228 20.31 -2.91 -1.53
N ILE A 229 19.84 -1.73 -1.94
CA ILE A 229 19.86 -1.28 -3.34
C ILE A 229 20.87 -0.16 -3.42
N ILE A 230 22.02 -0.44 -4.04
CA ILE A 230 23.09 0.54 -4.18
C ILE A 230 22.76 1.46 -5.35
N LEU A 231 22.70 2.77 -5.08
CA LEU A 231 22.50 3.81 -6.07
C LEU A 231 23.68 4.79 -6.05
N SER A 232 24.01 5.36 -7.21
CA SER A 232 24.89 6.51 -7.28
C SER A 232 24.22 7.74 -6.65
N GLU A 233 25.00 8.75 -6.25
CA GLU A 233 24.47 10.04 -5.81
C GLU A 233 23.57 10.69 -6.87
N GLY A 234 23.94 10.58 -8.16
CA GLY A 234 23.17 11.13 -9.27
C GLY A 234 21.84 10.40 -9.49
N ALA A 235 21.83 9.07 -9.41
CA ALA A 235 20.61 8.27 -9.52
C ALA A 235 19.67 8.53 -8.35
N ALA A 236 20.19 8.57 -7.11
CA ALA A 236 19.42 8.87 -5.91
C ALA A 236 18.80 10.28 -5.97
N GLY A 237 19.57 11.28 -6.40
CA GLY A 237 19.09 12.65 -6.58
C GLY A 237 17.99 12.79 -7.63
N ARG A 238 18.09 12.08 -8.77
CA ARG A 238 17.05 12.08 -9.81
C ARG A 238 15.78 11.33 -9.39
N LEU A 239 15.92 10.24 -8.64
CA LEU A 239 14.79 9.48 -8.10
C LEU A 239 14.15 10.20 -6.88
N GLY A 240 14.89 11.08 -6.21
CA GLY A 240 14.43 11.81 -5.03
C GLY A 240 14.43 10.97 -3.75
N VAL A 241 15.42 10.10 -3.59
CA VAL A 241 15.57 9.20 -2.41
C VAL A 241 16.85 9.49 -1.64
N SER A 242 16.79 9.23 -0.34
CA SER A 242 17.92 9.29 0.58
C SER A 242 18.37 7.89 1.00
N ALA A 243 19.56 7.78 1.58
CA ALA A 243 20.01 6.52 2.19
C ALA A 243 19.03 6.07 3.29
N GLY A 244 18.65 4.80 3.26
CA GLY A 244 17.65 4.21 4.17
C GLY A 244 16.21 4.25 3.66
N ASP A 245 15.91 4.99 2.58
CA ASP A 245 14.58 4.96 1.97
C ASP A 245 14.30 3.59 1.34
N LEU A 246 13.03 3.18 1.33
CA LEU A 246 12.60 1.94 0.70
C LEU A 246 12.27 2.20 -0.78
N VAL A 247 12.87 1.40 -1.66
CA VAL A 247 12.58 1.42 -3.10
C VAL A 247 12.09 0.06 -3.59
N GLU A 248 11.39 0.10 -4.71
CA GLU A 248 10.88 -1.06 -5.41
C GLU A 248 11.44 -1.08 -6.84
N LEU A 249 11.94 -2.25 -7.24
CA LEU A 249 12.45 -2.57 -8.56
C LEU A 249 11.39 -3.40 -9.27
N SER A 250 10.97 -2.96 -10.45
CA SER A 250 9.92 -3.61 -11.20
C SER A 250 10.28 -3.71 -12.67
N ILE A 251 9.83 -4.78 -13.31
CA ILE A 251 9.91 -4.97 -14.75
C ILE A 251 8.58 -5.55 -15.23
N SER A 252 8.05 -5.01 -16.33
CA SER A 252 6.72 -5.37 -16.85
C SER A 252 6.63 -6.82 -17.33
N SER A 253 7.75 -7.41 -17.77
CA SER A 253 7.85 -8.82 -18.15
C SER A 253 8.11 -9.76 -16.96
N GLY A 254 8.33 -9.20 -15.78
CA GLY A 254 8.84 -9.91 -14.60
C GLY A 254 7.77 -10.46 -13.69
N ALA A 255 8.24 -11.03 -12.58
CA ALA A 255 7.40 -11.61 -11.56
C ALA A 255 7.02 -10.57 -10.49
N ALA A 256 7.32 -10.83 -9.22
CA ALA A 256 7.10 -9.90 -8.13
C ALA A 256 8.15 -8.79 -8.14
N ALA A 257 7.73 -7.59 -7.75
CA ALA A 257 8.67 -6.49 -7.58
C ALA A 257 9.67 -6.80 -6.46
N LEU A 258 10.94 -6.48 -6.69
CA LEU A 258 12.02 -6.68 -5.72
C LEU A 258 12.19 -5.41 -4.89
N ARG A 259 12.29 -5.52 -3.57
CA ARG A 259 12.38 -4.36 -2.68
C ARG A 259 13.65 -4.37 -1.87
N GLY A 260 14.16 -3.17 -1.61
CA GLY A 260 15.30 -3.00 -0.73
C GLY A 260 15.50 -1.56 -0.29
N TRP A 261 16.36 -1.41 0.70
CA TRP A 261 16.69 -0.12 1.29
C TRP A 261 17.84 0.52 0.53
N VAL A 262 17.72 1.80 0.23
CA VAL A 262 18.71 2.54 -0.54
C VAL A 262 20.01 2.67 0.26
N GLN A 263 21.11 2.33 -0.38
CA GLN A 263 22.46 2.71 0.04
C GLN A 263 23.05 3.59 -1.06
N ILE A 264 23.57 4.77 -0.69
CA ILE A 264 24.22 5.66 -1.63
C ILE A 264 25.72 5.39 -1.61
N ALA A 265 26.32 5.19 -2.78
CA ALA A 265 27.75 4.97 -2.93
C ALA A 265 28.29 5.67 -4.18
N ALA A 266 29.60 5.89 -4.23
CA ALA A 266 30.28 6.38 -5.43
C ALA A 266 30.35 5.25 -6.47
N THR A 267 29.31 5.15 -7.31
CA THR A 267 29.16 4.12 -8.34
C THR A 267 28.51 4.73 -9.60
N ASP A 268 28.41 3.93 -10.66
CA ASP A 268 27.71 4.28 -11.89
C ASP A 268 26.19 4.07 -11.78
N ASP A 269 25.44 4.53 -12.79
CA ASP A 269 23.98 4.40 -12.84
C ASP A 269 23.57 3.01 -13.36
N VAL A 270 24.03 1.97 -12.66
CA VAL A 270 23.78 0.56 -12.98
C VAL A 270 23.35 -0.19 -11.73
N LEU A 271 22.21 -0.86 -11.79
CA LEU A 271 21.75 -1.76 -10.73
C LEU A 271 22.58 -3.04 -10.76
N ARG A 272 23.05 -3.47 -9.59
CA ARG A 272 23.78 -4.73 -9.42
C ARG A 272 22.97 -5.64 -8.52
N LEU A 273 22.52 -6.76 -9.06
CA LEU A 273 21.75 -7.78 -8.35
C LEU A 273 22.44 -9.13 -8.45
N GLY A 274 22.42 -9.89 -7.37
CA GLY A 274 22.90 -11.26 -7.37
C GLY A 274 21.94 -12.20 -8.12
N PRO A 275 22.31 -13.48 -8.26
CA PRO A 275 21.48 -14.45 -8.97
C PRO A 275 20.06 -14.59 -8.41
N LEU A 276 19.89 -14.52 -7.07
CA LEU A 276 18.57 -14.65 -6.45
C LEU A 276 17.71 -13.40 -6.69
N GLY A 277 18.30 -12.21 -6.62
CA GLY A 277 17.62 -10.95 -6.93
C GLY A 277 17.12 -10.90 -8.38
N LEU A 278 17.97 -11.27 -9.35
CA LEU A 278 17.59 -11.35 -10.76
C LEU A 278 16.49 -12.39 -11.02
N ALA A 279 16.63 -13.58 -10.43
CA ALA A 279 15.64 -14.65 -10.56
C ALA A 279 14.28 -14.25 -9.95
N ALA A 280 14.27 -13.60 -8.78
CA ALA A 280 13.05 -13.12 -8.13
C ALA A 280 12.33 -12.05 -8.94
N LEU A 281 13.08 -11.14 -9.57
CA LEU A 281 12.53 -10.10 -10.43
C LEU A 281 12.09 -10.66 -11.80
N GLY A 282 12.68 -11.77 -12.24
CA GLY A 282 12.49 -12.31 -13.59
C GLY A 282 13.22 -11.46 -14.65
N ALA A 283 14.37 -10.89 -14.29
CA ALA A 283 15.16 -10.01 -15.15
C ALA A 283 16.47 -10.67 -15.62
N ASN A 284 16.95 -10.25 -16.78
CA ASN A 284 18.25 -10.64 -17.33
C ASN A 284 19.25 -9.48 -17.25
N PRO A 285 20.56 -9.77 -17.17
CA PRO A 285 21.58 -8.74 -17.30
C PRO A 285 21.40 -7.93 -18.60
N GLY A 286 21.37 -6.60 -18.48
CA GLY A 286 21.11 -5.66 -19.57
C GLY A 286 19.69 -5.12 -19.63
N ASP A 287 18.73 -5.76 -18.96
CA ASP A 287 17.35 -5.28 -18.91
C ASP A 287 17.25 -3.91 -18.21
N GLN A 288 16.29 -3.10 -18.65
CA GLN A 288 15.94 -1.83 -18.01
C GLN A 288 14.93 -2.09 -16.90
N ILE A 289 15.34 -1.82 -15.66
CA ILE A 289 14.51 -2.00 -14.47
C ILE A 289 13.95 -0.66 -14.07
N GLU A 290 12.64 -0.58 -13.84
CA GLU A 290 12.00 0.60 -13.29
C GLU A 290 12.22 0.65 -11.78
N LEU A 291 12.72 1.78 -11.28
CA LEU A 291 12.82 2.03 -9.84
C LEU A 291 11.71 2.98 -9.42
N ARG A 292 11.05 2.62 -8.31
CA ARG A 292 9.94 3.35 -7.73
C ARG A 292 10.22 3.61 -6.27
N THR A 293 9.78 4.76 -5.78
CA THR A 293 9.81 5.07 -4.35
C THR A 293 8.60 4.44 -3.67
N LEU A 294 8.82 3.78 -2.54
CA LEU A 294 7.74 3.38 -1.65
C LEU A 294 7.72 4.38 -0.51
N LYS A 295 6.84 5.38 -0.60
CA LYS A 295 6.58 6.22 0.57
C LYS A 295 5.84 5.37 1.60
N ALA A 296 6.40 5.23 2.79
CA ALA A 296 5.59 4.84 3.94
C ALA A 296 4.51 5.92 4.08
N SER A 297 3.25 5.54 3.93
CA SER A 297 2.12 6.45 4.07
C SER A 297 2.21 7.17 5.42
N SER A 298 2.48 8.47 5.38
CA SER A 298 2.53 9.38 6.54
C SER A 298 1.14 9.56 7.15
#